data_AF-F6WSQ4-F1
#
_entry.id   AF-F6WSQ4-F1
#
_cell.length_a   1.000
_cell.length_b   1.000
_cell.length_c   1.000
_cell.angle_alpha   90.00
_cell.angle_beta   90.00
_cell.angle_gamma   90.00
#
_symmetry.space_group_name_H-M   'P 1'
#
loop_
_entity.id
_entity.type
_entity.pdbx_description
1 polymer ?
#
loop_
_entity_poly.entity_id
_entity_poly.type
_entity_poly.pdbx_seq_one_letter_code
_entity_poly.pdbx_strand_id
1 'polypeptide(L)'
;MEQDEALLLVREQDMKKRMNGGQQFIEFLSLNSGDLLWTNVDKIVDALATYWVSSSNFKVALLGLDILSLLVERLQDDFQQYYHLIQIALTDRMGDQKDQVRDASITLLTNIMDVASSPQYVFERFSSAFTHKVWRVREGVCRLLVATINRFGARSLYLSKLLPHVCVLLGDPNAQVREAAVFTLVEIYRHVGEKVRQDIA
;
A
#
# COMPACT_ATOMS: atom_id res chain seq x y z
N MET A 1 -3.29 7.08 25.09
CA MET A 1 -4.09 7.88 24.17
C MET A 1 -5.46 7.23 24.09
N GLU A 2 -6.51 7.99 24.40
CA GLU A 2 -7.89 7.51 24.24
C GLU A 2 -8.35 7.67 22.78
N GLN A 3 -9.43 6.98 22.39
CA GLN A 3 -9.95 7.02 21.02
C GLN A 3 -10.35 8.45 20.59
N ASP A 4 -10.94 9.24 21.48
CA ASP A 4 -11.35 10.61 21.19
C ASP A 4 -10.15 11.53 20.97
N GLU A 5 -9.07 11.34 21.71
CA GLU A 5 -7.80 12.04 21.50
C GLU A 5 -7.20 11.70 20.14
N ALA A 6 -7.20 10.41 19.77
CA ALA A 6 -6.74 9.96 18.46
C ALA A 6 -7.58 10.57 17.33
N LEU A 7 -8.91 10.62 17.49
CA LEU A 7 -9.82 11.18 16.49
C LEU A 7 -9.61 12.70 16.31
N LEU A 8 -9.38 13.43 17.41
CA LEU A 8 -9.03 14.85 17.35
C LEU A 8 -7.69 15.07 16.66
N LEU A 9 -6.69 14.25 16.98
CA LEU A 9 -5.36 14.32 16.38
C LEU A 9 -5.41 14.10 14.87
N VAL A 10 -6.08 13.05 14.40
CA VAL A 10 -6.08 12.73 12.96
C VAL A 10 -6.82 13.76 12.12
N ARG A 11 -7.66 14.60 12.74
CA ARG A 11 -8.36 15.73 12.11
C ARG A 11 -7.61 17.06 12.19
N GLU A 12 -6.54 17.14 12.98
CA GLU A 12 -5.71 18.34 13.12
C GLU A 12 -5.08 18.73 11.77
N GLN A 13 -5.03 20.03 11.51
CA GLN A 13 -4.50 20.60 10.27
C GLN A 13 -3.19 21.36 10.48
N ASP A 14 -2.92 21.83 11.71
CA ASP A 14 -1.65 22.48 12.03
C ASP A 14 -0.48 21.51 11.89
N MET A 15 0.47 21.86 11.02
CA MET A 15 1.59 20.99 10.67
C MET A 15 2.44 20.61 11.90
N LYS A 16 2.71 21.54 12.82
CA LYS A 16 3.59 21.27 13.97
C LYS A 16 2.92 20.32 14.95
N LYS A 17 1.63 20.51 15.21
CA LYS A 17 0.84 19.59 16.04
C LYS A 17 0.73 18.21 15.42
N ARG A 18 0.54 18.12 14.11
CA ARG A 18 0.51 16.83 13.40
C ARG A 18 1.83 16.09 13.50
N MET A 19 2.97 16.78 13.30
CA MET A 19 4.28 16.16 13.42
C MET A 19 4.51 15.59 14.84
N ASN A 20 4.24 16.38 15.87
CA ASN A 20 4.44 15.96 17.25
C ASN A 20 3.43 14.88 17.68
N GLY A 21 2.16 15.11 17.43
CA GLY A 21 1.08 14.20 17.83
C GLY A 21 1.12 12.89 17.05
N GLY A 22 1.51 12.91 15.76
CA GLY A 22 1.71 11.69 14.97
C GLY A 22 2.80 10.79 15.57
N GLN A 23 3.91 11.38 16.02
CA GLN A 23 4.97 10.61 16.69
C GLN A 23 4.49 10.02 18.02
N GLN A 24 3.72 10.77 18.81
CA GLN A 24 3.10 10.28 20.05
C GLN A 24 2.10 9.15 19.79
N PHE A 25 1.37 9.23 18.67
CA PHE A 25 0.42 8.19 18.29
C PHE A 25 1.15 6.89 17.89
N ILE A 26 2.23 7.00 17.11
CA ILE A 26 3.10 5.86 16.79
C ILE A 26 3.64 5.22 18.07
N GLU A 27 4.17 6.02 19.00
CA GLU A 27 4.70 5.53 20.28
C GLU A 27 3.60 4.82 21.09
N PHE A 28 2.42 5.41 21.18
CA PHE A 28 1.26 4.80 21.84
C PHE A 28 0.90 3.44 21.23
N LEU A 29 0.78 3.37 19.90
CA LEU A 29 0.48 2.13 19.19
C LEU A 29 1.63 1.13 19.20
N SER A 30 2.87 1.54 19.47
CA SER A 30 4.02 0.63 19.56
C SER A 30 4.12 -0.01 20.96
N LEU A 31 3.83 0.76 22.02
CA LEU A 31 4.01 0.31 23.40
C LEU A 31 2.84 -0.52 23.95
N ASN A 32 1.61 -0.26 23.50
CA ASN A 32 0.41 -0.85 24.12
C ASN A 32 -0.02 -2.13 23.43
N SER A 33 0.62 -3.28 23.62
CA SER A 33 0.35 -4.54 22.88
C SER A 33 -1.06 -5.15 23.03
N GLY A 34 -1.97 -4.54 23.82
CA GLY A 34 -3.35 -4.99 23.96
C GLY A 34 -4.25 -4.64 22.77
N ASP A 35 -5.42 -5.30 22.72
CA ASP A 35 -6.43 -5.08 21.70
C ASP A 35 -6.97 -3.64 21.75
N LEU A 36 -7.21 -3.05 20.57
CA LEU A 36 -7.86 -1.74 20.44
C LEU A 36 -9.37 -1.91 20.51
N LEU A 37 -9.97 -1.66 21.68
CA LEU A 37 -11.42 -1.67 21.89
C LEU A 37 -12.14 -0.43 21.33
N TRP A 38 -11.67 0.09 20.20
CA TRP A 38 -12.17 1.32 19.61
C TRP A 38 -13.41 1.10 18.75
N THR A 39 -14.40 1.98 18.88
CA THR A 39 -15.71 1.87 18.19
C THR A 39 -15.84 2.70 16.92
N ASN A 40 -14.97 3.71 16.72
CA ASN A 40 -14.97 4.60 15.55
C ASN A 40 -13.65 4.49 14.76
N VAL A 41 -13.14 3.27 14.57
CA VAL A 41 -11.89 3.05 13.85
C VAL A 41 -12.00 3.45 12.38
N ASP A 42 -13.16 3.25 11.77
CA ASP A 42 -13.51 3.73 10.43
C ASP A 42 -13.19 5.22 10.25
N LYS A 43 -13.60 6.07 11.20
CA LYS A 43 -13.37 7.52 11.15
C LYS A 43 -11.90 7.89 11.31
N ILE A 44 -11.15 7.10 12.07
CA ILE A 44 -9.71 7.31 12.26
C ILE A 44 -8.96 6.95 10.98
N VAL A 45 -9.25 5.77 10.41
CA VAL A 45 -8.64 5.29 9.17
C VAL A 45 -8.95 6.21 7.99
N ASP A 46 -10.21 6.65 7.85
CA ASP A 46 -10.61 7.62 6.82
C ASP A 46 -9.90 8.97 6.96
N ALA A 47 -9.78 9.50 8.19
CA ALA A 47 -9.07 10.75 8.44
C ALA A 47 -7.56 10.63 8.19
N LEU A 48 -6.94 9.48 8.51
CA LEU A 48 -5.54 9.22 8.17
C LEU A 48 -5.34 9.18 6.66
N ALA A 49 -6.19 8.48 5.91
CA ALA A 49 -6.15 8.44 4.45
C ALA A 49 -6.26 9.85 3.85
N THR A 50 -7.27 10.59 4.28
CA THR A 50 -7.65 11.88 3.72
C THR A 50 -6.67 12.99 4.06
N TYR A 51 -6.28 13.13 5.34
CA TYR A 51 -5.49 14.28 5.77
C TYR A 51 -4.00 13.97 5.86
N TRP A 52 -3.61 12.73 6.18
CA TRP A 52 -2.22 12.35 6.48
C TRP A 52 -1.54 11.73 5.27
N VAL A 53 -1.97 10.55 4.86
CA VAL A 53 -1.39 9.83 3.73
C VAL A 53 -1.43 10.69 2.46
N SER A 54 -2.54 11.37 2.22
CA SER A 54 -2.72 12.26 1.07
C SER A 54 -2.09 13.65 1.24
N SER A 55 -1.37 13.91 2.34
CA SER A 55 -0.72 15.20 2.57
C SER A 55 0.30 15.53 1.48
N SER A 56 0.43 16.82 1.16
CA SER A 56 1.51 17.34 0.31
C SER A 56 2.86 17.36 1.03
N ASN A 57 2.86 17.28 2.37
CA ASN A 57 4.08 17.17 3.15
C ASN A 57 4.45 15.70 3.33
N PHE A 58 5.55 15.28 2.69
CA PHE A 58 5.98 13.88 2.71
C PHE A 58 6.24 13.33 4.12
N LYS A 59 6.69 14.17 5.08
CA LYS A 59 6.91 13.71 6.46
C LYS A 59 5.60 13.39 7.16
N VAL A 60 4.56 14.18 6.90
CA VAL A 60 3.21 13.93 7.42
C VAL A 60 2.60 12.70 6.75
N ALA A 61 2.83 12.51 5.45
CA ALA A 61 2.42 11.30 4.74
C ALA A 61 3.09 10.05 5.32
N LEU A 62 4.39 10.09 5.60
CA LEU A 62 5.11 9.00 6.26
C LEU A 62 4.53 8.68 7.64
N LEU A 63 4.30 9.68 8.50
CA LEU A 63 3.63 9.45 9.79
C LEU A 63 2.26 8.79 9.61
N GLY A 64 1.47 9.21 8.62
CA GLY A 64 0.18 8.59 8.32
C GLY A 64 0.30 7.12 7.91
N LEU A 65 1.30 6.78 7.09
CA LEU A 65 1.58 5.41 6.66
C LEU A 65 2.07 4.53 7.83
N ASP A 66 2.91 5.07 8.71
CA ASP A 66 3.41 4.36 9.89
C ASP A 66 2.27 4.07 10.89
N ILE A 67 1.40 5.07 11.16
CA ILE A 67 0.23 4.88 12.01
C ILE A 67 -0.71 3.83 11.41
N LEU A 68 -0.99 3.88 10.10
CA LEU A 68 -1.80 2.87 9.44
C LEU A 68 -1.16 1.47 9.54
N SER A 69 0.16 1.36 9.40
CA SER A 69 0.88 0.09 9.53
C SER A 69 0.68 -0.53 10.92
N LEU A 70 0.77 0.29 11.96
CA LEU A 70 0.53 -0.17 13.33
C LEU A 70 -0.94 -0.52 13.58
N LEU A 71 -1.89 0.22 13.00
CA LEU A 71 -3.32 -0.12 13.09
C LEU A 71 -3.63 -1.44 12.39
N VAL A 72 -3.00 -1.72 11.24
CA VAL A 72 -3.11 -3.01 10.55
C VAL A 72 -2.61 -4.14 11.46
N GLU A 73 -1.47 -3.95 12.12
CA GLU A 73 -0.96 -4.92 13.10
C GLU A 73 -1.84 -5.08 14.35
N ARG A 74 -2.59 -4.04 14.75
CA ARG A 74 -3.48 -4.14 15.92
C ARG A 74 -4.81 -4.77 15.63
N LEU A 75 -5.36 -4.50 14.45
CA LEU A 75 -6.67 -4.99 14.06
C LEU A 75 -6.59 -6.34 13.32
N GLN A 76 -5.43 -6.69 12.76
CA GLN A 76 -5.24 -7.94 12.00
C GLN A 76 -6.35 -8.09 10.94
N ASP A 77 -7.02 -9.25 10.88
CA ASP A 77 -8.11 -9.54 9.94
C ASP A 77 -9.27 -8.52 10.01
N ASP A 78 -9.54 -7.91 11.18
CA ASP A 78 -10.59 -6.90 11.33
C ASP A 78 -10.26 -5.62 10.55
N PHE A 79 -9.00 -5.40 10.16
CA PHE A 79 -8.62 -4.25 9.34
C PHE A 79 -9.20 -4.34 7.92
N GLN A 80 -9.46 -5.55 7.40
CA GLN A 80 -9.86 -5.76 6.00
C GLN A 80 -11.08 -4.91 5.61
N GLN A 81 -12.02 -4.71 6.54
CA GLN A 81 -13.24 -3.95 6.32
C GLN A 81 -12.99 -2.46 6.03
N TYR A 82 -11.87 -1.90 6.50
CA TYR A 82 -11.51 -0.49 6.31
C TYR A 82 -10.68 -0.23 5.05
N TYR A 83 -10.25 -1.29 4.34
CA TYR A 83 -9.36 -1.19 3.19
C TYR A 83 -9.88 -0.23 2.09
N HIS A 84 -11.20 -0.21 1.89
CA HIS A 84 -11.85 0.65 0.89
C HIS A 84 -11.62 2.16 1.14
N LEU A 85 -11.34 2.56 2.39
CA LEU A 85 -11.07 3.95 2.78
C LEU A 85 -9.65 4.40 2.41
N ILE A 86 -8.70 3.48 2.35
CA ILE A 86 -7.27 3.80 2.15
C ILE A 86 -6.75 3.47 0.74
N GLN A 87 -7.44 2.59 -0.01
CA GLN A 87 -6.92 2.04 -1.26
C GLN A 87 -6.50 3.10 -2.29
N ILE A 88 -7.25 4.19 -2.43
CA ILE A 88 -6.95 5.28 -3.37
C ILE A 88 -5.69 6.02 -2.92
N ALA A 89 -5.64 6.40 -1.63
CA ALA A 89 -4.51 7.11 -1.06
C ALA A 89 -3.22 6.30 -1.18
N LEU A 90 -3.25 4.99 -0.89
CA LEU A 90 -2.08 4.12 -1.05
C LEU A 90 -1.68 3.95 -2.52
N THR A 91 -2.64 3.83 -3.44
CA THR A 91 -2.36 3.77 -4.88
C THR A 91 -1.61 5.03 -5.33
N ASP A 92 -2.07 6.21 -4.90
CA ASP A 92 -1.42 7.47 -5.23
C ASP A 92 -0.04 7.61 -4.57
N ARG A 93 0.16 7.08 -3.35
CA ARG A 93 1.46 7.11 -2.67
C ARG A 93 2.51 6.20 -3.29
N MET A 94 2.13 5.14 -4.00
CA MET A 94 3.07 4.41 -4.87
C MET A 94 3.62 5.32 -5.99
N GLY A 95 2.95 6.43 -6.30
CA GLY A 95 3.37 7.42 -7.29
C GLY A 95 4.12 8.63 -6.74
N ASP A 96 4.44 8.65 -5.44
CA ASP A 96 4.98 9.83 -4.77
C ASP A 96 6.36 10.26 -5.31
N GLN A 97 6.66 11.55 -5.23
CA GLN A 97 7.95 12.11 -5.64
C GLN A 97 9.09 11.65 -4.73
N LYS A 98 8.80 11.29 -3.47
CA LYS A 98 9.79 10.82 -2.50
C LYS A 98 9.81 9.30 -2.46
N ASP A 99 10.99 8.74 -2.70
CA ASP A 99 11.22 7.28 -2.72
C ASP A 99 10.79 6.64 -1.39
N GLN A 100 11.11 7.29 -0.27
CA GLN A 100 10.70 6.85 1.07
C GLN A 100 9.18 6.66 1.20
N VAL A 101 8.37 7.54 0.59
CA VAL A 101 6.90 7.43 0.66
C VAL A 101 6.41 6.29 -0.23
N ARG A 102 7.01 6.12 -1.42
CA ARG A 102 6.69 4.99 -2.30
C ARG A 102 7.00 3.66 -1.63
N ASP A 103 8.18 3.56 -1.02
CA ASP A 103 8.65 2.35 -0.34
C ASP A 103 7.79 2.04 0.91
N ALA A 104 7.44 3.04 1.70
CA ALA A 104 6.52 2.89 2.83
C ALA A 104 5.13 2.44 2.38
N SER A 105 4.61 2.98 1.27
CA SER A 105 3.32 2.56 0.72
C SER A 105 3.33 1.11 0.24
N ILE A 106 4.38 0.68 -0.47
CA ILE A 106 4.52 -0.72 -0.90
C ILE A 106 4.65 -1.62 0.33
N THR A 107 5.44 -1.22 1.33
CA THR A 107 5.62 -1.98 2.58
C THR A 107 4.28 -2.17 3.29
N LEU A 108 3.50 -1.10 3.48
CA LEU A 108 2.17 -1.16 4.09
C LEU A 108 1.22 -2.08 3.29
N LEU A 109 1.20 -1.97 1.95
CA LEU A 109 0.39 -2.86 1.12
C LEU A 109 0.79 -4.33 1.30
N THR A 110 2.09 -4.64 1.34
CA THR A 110 2.55 -6.01 1.62
C THR A 110 2.25 -6.46 3.05
N ASN A 111 2.21 -5.54 4.03
CA ASN A 111 1.82 -5.87 5.39
C ASN A 111 0.33 -6.22 5.46
N ILE A 112 -0.53 -5.43 4.82
CA ILE A 112 -1.97 -5.70 4.73
C ILE A 112 -2.24 -7.07 4.08
N MET A 113 -1.46 -7.48 3.09
CA MET A 113 -1.55 -8.82 2.49
C MET A 113 -1.20 -9.94 3.46
N ASP A 114 -0.29 -9.69 4.40
CA ASP A 114 0.25 -10.70 5.33
C ASP A 114 -0.62 -10.87 6.57
N VAL A 115 -1.07 -9.76 7.17
CA VAL A 115 -1.70 -9.77 8.51
C VAL A 115 -3.21 -9.48 8.52
N ALA A 116 -3.77 -8.97 7.41
CA ALA A 116 -5.16 -8.51 7.40
C ALA A 116 -5.99 -9.05 6.23
N SER A 117 -5.36 -9.69 5.24
CA SER A 117 -6.05 -10.12 4.02
C SER A 117 -5.24 -11.16 3.24
N SER A 118 -5.12 -11.00 1.92
CA SER A 118 -4.28 -11.84 1.07
C SER A 118 -3.72 -11.04 -0.12
N PRO A 119 -2.63 -11.50 -0.74
CA PRO A 119 -2.13 -10.95 -2.01
C PRO A 119 -3.21 -10.81 -3.08
N GLN A 120 -4.02 -11.85 -3.26
CA GLN A 120 -5.08 -11.86 -4.26
C GLN A 120 -6.15 -10.79 -3.99
N TYR A 121 -6.57 -10.63 -2.72
CA TYR A 121 -7.57 -9.63 -2.32
C TYR A 121 -7.13 -8.19 -2.66
N VAL A 122 -5.85 -7.87 -2.42
CA VAL A 122 -5.26 -6.56 -2.70
C VAL A 122 -5.17 -6.33 -4.21
N PHE A 123 -4.65 -7.29 -4.98
CA PHE A 123 -4.47 -7.13 -6.44
C PHE A 123 -5.79 -7.03 -7.21
N GLU A 124 -6.86 -7.70 -6.77
CA GLU A 124 -8.19 -7.53 -7.37
C GLU A 124 -8.70 -6.09 -7.31
N ARG A 125 -8.28 -5.33 -6.28
CA ARG A 125 -8.65 -3.93 -6.08
C ARG A 125 -7.64 -2.95 -6.68
N PHE A 126 -6.46 -3.43 -7.09
CA PHE A 126 -5.36 -2.61 -7.63
C PHE A 126 -5.23 -2.69 -9.17
N SER A 127 -6.16 -3.36 -9.85
CA SER A 127 -6.11 -3.51 -11.32
C SER A 127 -6.05 -2.16 -12.06
N SER A 128 -6.67 -1.11 -11.52
CA SER A 128 -6.62 0.25 -12.10
C SER A 128 -5.25 0.93 -12.02
N ALA A 129 -4.35 0.47 -11.13
CA ALA A 129 -3.01 1.03 -10.98
C ALA A 129 -2.14 0.79 -12.23
N PHE A 130 -2.37 -0.31 -12.96
CA PHE A 130 -1.67 -0.61 -14.23
C PHE A 130 -1.99 0.40 -15.33
N THR A 131 -3.17 1.03 -15.30
CA THR A 131 -3.58 2.03 -16.29
C THR A 131 -3.60 3.45 -15.73
N HIS A 132 -2.96 3.67 -14.58
CA HIS A 132 -3.02 4.95 -13.88
C HIS A 132 -2.36 6.09 -14.68
N LYS A 133 -2.91 7.31 -14.62
CA LYS A 133 -2.38 8.47 -15.36
C LYS A 133 -0.93 8.83 -14.97
N VAL A 134 -0.58 8.63 -13.70
CA VAL A 134 0.76 8.90 -13.18
C VAL A 134 1.66 7.71 -13.44
N TRP A 135 2.72 7.90 -14.23
CA TRP A 135 3.64 6.82 -14.62
C TRP A 135 4.32 6.16 -13.41
N ARG A 136 4.63 6.91 -12.34
CA ARG A 136 5.21 6.34 -11.11
C ARG A 136 4.27 5.35 -10.42
N VAL A 137 2.95 5.53 -10.53
CA VAL A 137 2.00 4.54 -9.99
C VAL A 137 2.03 3.26 -10.83
N ARG A 138 2.14 3.38 -12.16
CA ARG A 138 2.27 2.22 -13.06
C ARG A 138 3.59 1.46 -12.84
N GLU A 139 4.68 2.19 -12.61
CA GLU A 139 5.95 1.61 -12.17
C GLU A 139 5.80 0.96 -10.76
N GLY A 140 5.13 1.66 -9.85
CA GLY A 140 4.91 1.23 -8.47
C GLY A 140 4.11 -0.07 -8.37
N VAL A 141 3.10 -0.29 -9.21
CA VAL A 141 2.35 -1.55 -9.21
C VAL A 141 3.20 -2.74 -9.72
N CYS A 142 4.11 -2.51 -10.67
CA CYS A 142 5.11 -3.52 -11.05
C CYS A 142 6.02 -3.88 -9.85
N ARG A 143 6.51 -2.86 -9.13
CA ARG A 143 7.32 -3.07 -7.92
C ARG A 143 6.55 -3.80 -6.82
N LEU A 144 5.28 -3.46 -6.60
CA LEU A 144 4.40 -4.16 -5.66
C LEU A 144 4.22 -5.63 -6.06
N LEU A 145 4.03 -5.91 -7.35
CA LEU A 145 3.86 -7.29 -7.85
C LEU A 145 5.12 -8.12 -7.61
N VAL A 146 6.30 -7.57 -7.90
CA VAL A 146 7.58 -8.23 -7.60
C VAL A 146 7.74 -8.46 -6.10
N ALA A 147 7.51 -7.45 -5.27
CA ALA A 147 7.60 -7.59 -3.81
C ALA A 147 6.65 -8.67 -3.28
N THR A 148 5.44 -8.74 -3.84
CA THR A 148 4.42 -9.74 -3.47
C THR A 148 4.86 -11.15 -3.85
N ILE A 149 5.32 -11.36 -5.08
CA ILE A 149 5.78 -12.67 -5.54
C ILE A 149 7.01 -13.13 -4.73
N ASN A 150 7.93 -12.22 -4.41
CA ASN A 150 9.11 -12.54 -3.63
C ASN A 150 8.79 -12.87 -2.16
N ARG A 151 7.77 -12.25 -1.56
CA ARG A 151 7.36 -12.50 -0.18
C ARG A 151 6.45 -13.72 -0.03
N PHE A 152 5.44 -13.85 -0.90
CA PHE A 152 4.36 -14.83 -0.74
C PHE A 152 4.41 -15.97 -1.76
N GLY A 153 5.32 -15.89 -2.74
CA GLY A 153 5.42 -16.84 -3.85
C GLY A 153 4.38 -16.61 -4.94
N ALA A 154 4.70 -17.04 -6.16
CA ALA A 154 3.84 -16.83 -7.34
C ALA A 154 2.43 -17.45 -7.24
N ARG A 155 2.26 -18.50 -6.43
CA ARG A 155 0.95 -19.18 -6.25
C ARG A 155 -0.04 -18.39 -5.41
N SER A 156 0.41 -17.33 -4.73
CA SER A 156 -0.47 -16.43 -3.97
C SER A 156 -1.34 -15.55 -4.86
N LEU A 157 -1.08 -15.52 -6.18
CA LEU A 157 -1.77 -14.69 -7.16
C LEU A 157 -2.22 -15.51 -8.37
N TYR A 158 -3.37 -15.14 -8.94
CA TYR A 158 -3.78 -15.56 -10.27
C TYR A 158 -2.99 -14.78 -11.34
N LEU A 159 -1.71 -15.14 -11.53
CA LEU A 159 -0.82 -14.43 -12.44
C LEU A 159 -1.32 -14.37 -13.89
N SER A 160 -2.10 -15.36 -14.35
CA SER A 160 -2.73 -15.34 -15.67
C SER A 160 -3.66 -14.14 -15.89
N LYS A 161 -4.24 -13.58 -14.81
CA LYS A 161 -5.04 -12.35 -14.89
C LYS A 161 -4.19 -11.08 -14.86
N LEU A 162 -3.01 -11.13 -14.26
CA LEU A 162 -2.12 -9.97 -14.09
C LEU A 162 -1.14 -9.81 -15.27
N LEU A 163 -0.70 -10.92 -15.87
CA LEU A 163 0.25 -10.94 -16.97
C LEU A 163 -0.17 -10.05 -18.15
N PRO A 164 -1.43 -10.07 -18.64
CA PRO A 164 -1.85 -9.18 -19.72
C PRO A 164 -1.62 -7.69 -19.40
N HIS A 165 -1.84 -7.28 -18.16
CA HIS A 165 -1.59 -5.90 -17.73
C HIS A 165 -0.09 -5.56 -17.74
N VAL A 166 0.77 -6.46 -17.27
CA VAL A 166 2.23 -6.28 -17.31
C VAL A 166 2.74 -6.23 -18.75
N CYS A 167 2.21 -7.06 -19.65
CA CYS A 167 2.57 -7.07 -21.06
C CYS A 167 2.22 -5.74 -21.75
N VAL A 168 1.07 -5.13 -21.43
CA VAL A 168 0.72 -3.80 -21.94
C VAL A 168 1.74 -2.74 -21.51
N LEU A 169 2.28 -2.83 -20.28
CA LEU A 169 3.29 -1.89 -19.77
C LEU A 169 4.64 -1.98 -20.48
N LEU A 170 4.92 -3.05 -21.23
CA LEU A 170 6.12 -3.12 -22.09
C LEU A 170 6.09 -2.04 -23.20
N GLY A 171 4.89 -1.59 -23.59
CA GLY A 171 4.69 -0.52 -24.56
C GLY A 171 4.47 0.86 -23.93
N ASP A 172 4.69 1.03 -22.62
CA ASP A 172 4.41 2.29 -21.93
C ASP A 172 5.21 3.47 -22.52
N PRO A 173 4.64 4.69 -22.64
CA PRO A 173 5.39 5.86 -23.11
C PRO A 173 6.61 6.20 -22.24
N ASN A 174 6.57 5.88 -20.94
CA ASN A 174 7.67 6.14 -20.02
C ASN A 174 8.65 4.96 -19.96
N ALA A 175 9.94 5.22 -20.16
CA ALA A 175 10.99 4.20 -20.17
C ALA A 175 11.11 3.42 -18.86
N GLN A 176 10.95 4.07 -17.71
CA GLN A 176 11.08 3.43 -16.40
C GLN A 176 9.94 2.44 -16.14
N VAL A 177 8.75 2.71 -16.68
CA VAL A 177 7.63 1.77 -16.62
C VAL A 177 7.90 0.55 -17.48
N ARG A 178 8.44 0.73 -18.69
CA ARG A 178 8.84 -0.39 -19.56
C ARG A 178 9.92 -1.26 -18.90
N GLU A 179 10.93 -0.65 -18.30
CA GLU A 179 11.99 -1.36 -17.56
C GLU A 179 11.43 -2.14 -16.37
N ALA A 180 10.55 -1.53 -15.58
CA ALA A 180 9.87 -2.19 -14.47
C ALA A 180 9.01 -3.37 -14.93
N ALA A 181 8.32 -3.25 -16.08
CA ALA A 181 7.54 -4.34 -16.66
C ALA A 181 8.42 -5.51 -17.11
N VAL A 182 9.54 -5.25 -17.80
CA VAL A 182 10.53 -6.28 -18.17
C VAL A 182 11.05 -6.99 -16.93
N PHE A 183 11.46 -6.24 -15.91
CA PHE A 183 11.95 -6.82 -14.65
C PHE A 183 10.89 -7.67 -13.96
N THR A 184 9.63 -7.22 -13.96
CA THR A 184 8.50 -7.97 -13.38
C THR A 184 8.28 -9.31 -14.09
N LEU A 185 8.37 -9.34 -15.42
CA LEU A 185 8.26 -10.59 -16.19
C LEU A 185 9.42 -11.55 -15.90
N VAL A 186 10.64 -11.04 -15.75
CA VAL A 186 11.81 -11.84 -15.37
C VAL A 186 11.59 -12.47 -13.98
N GLU A 187 11.08 -11.71 -13.02
CA GLU A 187 10.79 -12.20 -11.68
C GLU A 187 9.66 -13.23 -11.68
N ILE A 188 8.58 -13.01 -12.45
CA ILE A 188 7.52 -14.00 -12.63
C ILE A 188 8.10 -15.30 -13.23
N TYR A 189 8.92 -15.19 -14.26
CA TYR A 189 9.57 -16.35 -14.90
C TYR A 189 10.47 -17.12 -13.90
N ARG A 190 11.21 -16.42 -13.05
CA ARG A 190 12.07 -17.02 -12.02
C ARG A 190 11.27 -17.89 -11.04
N HIS A 191 10.04 -17.51 -10.72
CA HIS A 191 9.18 -18.24 -9.77
C HIS A 191 8.34 -19.35 -10.42
N VAL A 192 7.91 -19.18 -11.67
CA VAL A 192 6.94 -20.08 -12.34
C VAL A 192 7.59 -21.01 -13.38
N GLY A 193 8.76 -20.65 -13.91
CA GLY A 193 9.46 -21.40 -14.96
C GLY A 193 8.77 -21.32 -16.33
N GLU A 194 8.99 -22.33 -17.19
CA GLU A 194 8.56 -22.32 -18.59
C GLU A 194 7.04 -22.21 -18.81
N LYS A 195 6.21 -22.52 -17.80
CA LYS A 195 4.74 -22.38 -17.90
C LYS A 195 4.29 -20.97 -18.26
N VAL A 196 5.06 -19.95 -17.87
CA VAL A 196 4.80 -18.53 -18.22
C VAL A 196 4.80 -18.30 -19.74
N ARG A 197 5.60 -19.05 -20.51
CA ARG A 197 5.66 -18.90 -21.96
C ARG A 197 4.35 -19.27 -22.66
N GLN A 198 3.55 -20.14 -22.05
CA GLN A 198 2.24 -20.53 -22.59
C GLN A 198 1.19 -19.45 -22.34
N ASP A 199 1.35 -18.65 -21.28
CA ASP A 199 0.43 -17.58 -20.88
C ASP A 199 0.75 -16.21 -21.52
N ILE A 200 1.94 -16.05 -22.12
CA ILE A 200 2.40 -14.83 -22.81
C ILE A 200 2.25 -14.93 -24.34
N ALA A 201 2.07 -16.14 -24.89
CA ALA A 201 1.90 -16.39 -26.33
C ALA A 201 0.49 -16.03 -26.82
#